data_AF-A0AAV1VQC5-F1
#
_entry.id   AF-A0AAV1VQC5-F1
#
_cell.length_a   1.000
_cell.length_b   1.000
_cell.length_c   1.000
_cell.angle_alpha   90.00
_cell.angle_beta   90.00
_cell.angle_gamma   90.00
#
_symmetry.space_group_name_H-M   'P 1'
#
loop_
_entity.id
_entity.type
_entity.pdbx_description
1 polymer ?
#
loop_
_entity_poly.entity_id
_entity_poly.type
_entity_poly.pdbx_seq_one_letter_code
_entity_poly.pdbx_strand_id
1 'polypeptide(L)'
;MGSPFLTVSVTQQTLLSITTIHAILSFSSNGSLTKHTVGLNNGQTWIIYASSPIKLGHSLSEINSDAFSGIIRIALLPDSDSRHEPILDRFSSCYPVSGDAVIREPFCVEYKWEKRGWGDLLLLAHPLHVQLLCNSDSDGVVVLDDFKYRSIDGELVGVVGDSWVLKTDPVSVTWHSSRGVREESYNEIVSALIKDVEGLNSSLIETTSSYFYGKLIARAARLALIAEEVCFLDVIPTVRRFLKETIQPWLEGTFNGNGFLYDKKWGGILTKQGSNDTGADFGFGMYNDHHYHLGYFLYGIAVLAKIDPAWGRKYKPQAYTLMADFMTLSRRSNTNYTRLRCFDLYKLHSWAGGLTEFADGRNQESTSEAVNAYYSAALMGLAYGDTHLVAVGSTLTALEIHAAQMWWQVKSGGNLYDKDFTKENRVVGVLWNNKRDSGLWFAPPEWKECRLGIQLLPLLPISEALFSNVDYVKELVEWTLPALNRPGVGEGWKGFVYALEGIYDNESALRKIRSLSGFDDGNSLTNLLWWIHSRGDEEGTYGHGKHCWFGHYCY
;
A
#
# COMPACT_ATOMS: atom_id res chain seq x y z
N MET A 1 15.04 9.06 4.53
CA MET A 1 14.88 8.68 3.11
C MET A 1 15.05 9.92 2.25
N GLY A 2 15.43 9.76 0.98
CA GLY A 2 15.48 10.87 0.02
C GLY A 2 16.64 11.86 0.14
N SER A 3 17.71 11.55 0.88
CA SER A 3 18.88 12.44 0.87
C SER A 3 19.75 12.11 -0.36
N PRO A 4 20.12 13.09 -1.21
CA PRO A 4 21.09 12.87 -2.29
C PRO A 4 22.53 12.66 -1.76
N PHE A 5 22.74 12.89 -0.46
CA PHE A 5 24.02 12.72 0.21
C PHE A 5 23.94 11.62 1.26
N LEU A 6 24.96 10.75 1.31
CA LEU A 6 25.32 10.03 2.52
C LEU A 6 26.02 11.01 3.47
N THR A 7 25.64 11.04 4.75
CA THR A 7 26.24 11.94 5.75
C THR A 7 26.85 11.12 6.88
N VAL A 8 28.13 11.35 7.17
CA VAL A 8 28.91 10.64 8.19
C VAL A 8 29.43 11.65 9.20
N SER A 9 29.18 11.42 10.49
CA SER A 9 29.67 12.25 11.59
C SER A 9 30.83 11.57 12.31
N VAL A 10 32.03 12.11 12.15
CA VAL A 10 33.27 11.59 12.75
C VAL A 10 33.56 12.37 14.03
N THR A 11 33.18 11.79 15.18
CA THR A 11 33.18 12.50 16.48
C THR A 11 34.53 12.59 17.17
N GLN A 12 35.54 11.86 16.69
CA GLN A 12 36.89 11.84 17.24
C GLN A 12 37.91 11.78 16.10
N GLN A 13 39.15 12.20 16.35
CA GLN A 13 40.26 12.13 15.38
C GLN A 13 40.49 10.68 14.90
N THR A 14 40.00 10.37 13.69
CA THR A 14 39.93 9.02 13.14
C THR A 14 40.52 8.99 11.73
N LEU A 15 41.35 7.99 11.43
CA LEU A 15 41.77 7.70 10.05
C LEU A 15 40.56 7.13 9.29
N LEU A 16 40.23 7.71 8.13
CA LEU A 16 39.13 7.25 7.30
C LEU A 16 39.67 6.43 6.14
N SER A 17 38.98 5.34 5.81
CA SER A 17 39.16 4.58 4.58
C SER A 17 37.80 4.46 3.89
N ILE A 18 37.76 4.84 2.61
CA ILE A 18 36.61 4.72 1.72
C ILE A 18 37.02 3.77 0.59
N THR A 19 36.40 2.59 0.55
CA THR A 19 36.69 1.56 -0.45
C THR A 19 35.61 1.50 -1.51
N THR A 20 36.00 1.07 -2.71
CA THR A 20 35.09 0.84 -3.82
C THR A 20 35.51 -0.43 -4.56
N ILE A 21 34.54 -1.14 -5.16
CA ILE A 21 34.81 -2.29 -6.03
C ILE A 21 35.28 -1.87 -7.43
N HIS A 22 35.24 -0.56 -7.73
CA HIS A 22 35.60 0.03 -9.01
C HIS A 22 36.97 0.72 -8.95
N ALA A 23 37.69 0.73 -10.06
CA ALA A 23 38.97 1.44 -10.12
C ALA A 23 38.74 2.96 -10.14
N ILE A 24 39.51 3.69 -9.34
CA ILE A 24 39.56 5.15 -9.31
C ILE A 24 40.43 5.61 -10.49
N LEU A 25 39.80 6.26 -11.47
CA LEU A 25 40.45 6.75 -12.68
C LEU A 25 40.88 8.21 -12.56
N SER A 26 40.14 9.00 -11.79
CA SER A 26 40.48 10.39 -11.51
C SER A 26 40.16 10.75 -10.07
N PHE A 27 41.03 11.58 -9.49
CA PHE A 27 40.89 12.10 -8.14
C PHE A 27 41.41 13.53 -8.10
N SER A 28 40.56 14.48 -7.76
CA SER A 28 40.93 15.90 -7.66
C SER A 28 40.35 16.53 -6.41
N SER A 29 40.98 17.61 -5.93
CA SER A 29 40.54 18.34 -4.75
C SER A 29 40.48 19.84 -5.04
N ASN A 30 39.60 20.56 -4.34
CA ASN A 30 39.60 22.01 -4.37
C ASN A 30 40.76 22.58 -3.53
N GLY A 31 41.09 23.85 -3.72
CA GLY A 31 42.22 24.49 -3.03
C GLY A 31 42.12 24.52 -1.50
N SER A 32 40.91 24.40 -0.93
CA SER A 32 40.69 24.34 0.52
C SER A 32 40.64 22.91 1.08
N LEU A 33 40.79 21.88 0.25
CA LEU A 33 40.73 20.46 0.62
C LEU A 33 39.44 20.05 1.35
N THR A 34 38.33 20.73 1.05
CA THR A 34 37.00 20.48 1.61
C THR A 34 36.05 19.82 0.61
N LYS A 35 36.46 19.74 -0.66
CA LYS A 35 35.73 19.06 -1.73
C LYS A 35 36.72 18.23 -2.54
N HIS A 36 36.36 16.97 -2.78
CA HIS A 36 37.14 16.02 -3.56
C HIS A 36 36.22 15.34 -4.58
N THR A 37 36.64 15.30 -5.85
CA THR A 37 35.88 14.68 -6.93
C THR A 37 36.58 13.38 -7.35
N VAL A 38 35.81 12.30 -7.44
CA VAL A 38 36.29 10.94 -7.69
C VAL A 38 35.60 10.39 -8.93
N GLY A 39 36.36 10.13 -9.99
CA GLY A 39 35.86 9.45 -11.19
C GLY A 39 36.22 7.96 -11.16
N LEU A 40 35.23 7.10 -11.36
CA LEU A 40 35.37 5.64 -11.32
C LEU A 40 35.32 5.03 -12.74
N ASN A 41 35.87 3.82 -12.88
CA ASN A 41 35.92 3.10 -14.16
C ASN A 41 34.57 2.55 -14.65
N ASN A 42 33.52 2.62 -13.82
CA ASN A 42 32.14 2.34 -14.23
C ASN A 42 31.44 3.58 -14.84
N GLY A 43 32.17 4.69 -15.01
CA GLY A 43 31.67 5.95 -15.57
C GLY A 43 30.98 6.87 -14.55
N GLN A 44 30.87 6.47 -13.28
CA GLN A 44 30.29 7.30 -12.23
C GLN A 44 31.29 8.33 -11.70
N THR A 45 30.77 9.52 -11.39
CA THR A 45 31.51 10.56 -10.67
C THR A 45 30.89 10.77 -9.30
N TRP A 46 31.71 10.76 -8.26
CA TRP A 46 31.30 10.97 -6.87
C TRP A 46 31.98 12.21 -6.32
N ILE A 47 31.31 12.91 -5.40
CA ILE A 47 31.84 14.11 -4.75
C ILE A 47 31.82 13.89 -3.24
N ILE A 48 32.98 14.12 -2.61
CA ILE A 48 33.19 14.03 -1.17
C ILE A 48 33.37 15.45 -0.62
N TYR A 49 32.50 15.85 0.28
CA TYR A 49 32.53 17.12 1.00
C TYR A 49 32.96 16.89 2.44
N ALA A 50 33.80 17.76 2.97
CA ALA A 50 34.28 17.72 4.35
C ALA A 50 34.03 19.07 5.04
N SER A 51 33.59 19.03 6.30
CA SER A 51 33.32 20.24 7.10
C SER A 51 34.57 21.06 7.41
N SER A 52 35.75 20.47 7.28
CA SER A 52 37.06 21.10 7.46
C SER A 52 38.08 20.47 6.50
N PRO A 53 39.20 21.15 6.20
CA PRO A 53 40.21 20.61 5.29
C PRO A 53 40.64 19.19 5.67
N ILE A 54 40.62 18.27 4.71
CA ILE A 54 41.06 16.89 4.88
C ILE A 54 41.96 16.50 3.71
N LYS A 55 43.15 16.00 4.02
CA LYS A 55 44.04 15.44 3.00
C LYS A 55 43.62 14.01 2.74
N LEU A 56 43.24 13.75 1.48
CA LEU A 56 42.88 12.43 1.00
C LEU A 56 43.93 11.99 -0.02
N GLY A 57 44.46 10.78 0.19
CA GLY A 57 45.23 10.04 -0.80
C GLY A 57 44.40 8.91 -1.36
N HIS A 58 44.78 8.37 -2.52
CA HIS A 58 44.09 7.22 -3.09
C HIS A 58 45.06 6.18 -3.67
N SER A 59 44.59 4.94 -3.69
CA SER A 59 45.16 3.83 -4.47
C SER A 59 44.22 3.51 -5.64
N LEU A 60 44.28 2.28 -6.17
CA LEU A 60 43.41 1.85 -7.26
C LEU A 60 41.93 1.81 -6.85
N SER A 61 41.61 1.42 -5.62
CA SER A 61 40.24 1.13 -5.18
C SER A 61 39.94 1.57 -3.74
N GLU A 62 40.81 2.39 -3.17
CA GLU A 62 40.70 2.87 -1.79
C GLU A 62 41.15 4.34 -1.71
N ILE A 63 40.43 5.13 -0.93
CA ILE A 63 40.75 6.51 -0.57
C ILE A 63 41.00 6.54 0.94
N ASN A 64 42.17 7.02 1.35
CA ASN A 64 42.60 7.07 2.74
C ASN A 64 42.81 8.52 3.19
N SER A 65 42.53 8.81 4.46
CA SER A 65 42.74 10.13 5.06
C SER A 65 43.77 10.12 6.18
N ASP A 66 44.35 11.28 6.44
CA ASP A 66 44.92 11.58 7.76
C ASP A 66 43.81 11.61 8.83
N ALA A 67 44.19 11.70 10.12
CA ALA A 67 43.21 11.77 11.20
C ALA A 67 42.27 12.96 11.00
N PHE A 68 40.97 12.69 11.03
CA PHE A 68 39.91 13.67 10.80
C PHE A 68 38.85 13.60 11.89
N SER A 69 38.26 14.75 12.21
CA SER A 69 37.04 14.85 13.01
C SER A 69 36.18 15.97 12.42
N GLY A 70 34.89 15.67 12.22
CA GLY A 70 33.97 16.55 11.52
C GLY A 70 32.90 15.78 10.75
N ILE A 71 32.26 16.44 9.80
CA ILE A 71 31.23 15.85 8.93
C ILE A 71 31.85 15.56 7.56
N ILE A 72 31.62 14.35 7.07
CA ILE A 72 31.86 13.96 5.67
C ILE A 72 30.50 13.73 5.00
N ARG A 73 30.33 14.28 3.80
CA ARG A 73 29.16 14.01 2.95
C ARG A 73 29.58 13.53 1.59
N ILE A 74 28.91 12.50 1.09
CA ILE A 74 29.26 11.85 -0.17
C ILE A 74 28.01 11.86 -1.05
N ALA A 75 28.13 12.37 -2.27
CA ALA A 75 27.05 12.36 -3.25
C ALA A 75 27.53 11.76 -4.57
N LEU A 76 26.65 11.00 -5.22
CA LEU A 76 26.81 10.62 -6.62
C LEU A 76 26.42 11.83 -7.47
N LEU A 77 27.22 12.20 -8.46
CA LEU A 77 26.86 13.21 -9.45
C LEU A 77 25.88 12.58 -10.46
N PRO A 78 24.63 13.08 -10.58
CA PRO A 78 23.65 12.51 -11.49
C PRO A 78 24.16 12.41 -12.92
N ASP A 79 24.08 11.22 -13.51
CA ASP A 79 24.56 10.90 -14.86
C ASP A 79 26.00 11.34 -15.16
N SER A 80 26.81 11.59 -14.11
CA SER A 80 28.14 12.19 -14.19
C SER A 80 28.17 13.54 -14.94
N ASP A 81 27.05 14.28 -14.96
CA ASP A 81 26.94 15.55 -15.66
C ASP A 81 27.38 16.73 -14.77
N SER A 82 28.44 17.41 -15.20
CA SER A 82 29.01 18.60 -14.53
C SER A 82 28.01 19.73 -14.29
N ARG A 83 26.89 19.81 -15.02
CA ARG A 83 25.83 20.81 -14.81
C ARG A 83 25.16 20.67 -13.44
N HIS A 84 25.19 19.47 -12.84
CA HIS A 84 24.57 19.19 -11.55
C HIS A 84 25.52 19.40 -10.36
N GLU A 85 26.82 19.54 -10.61
CA GLU A 85 27.83 19.73 -9.57
C GLU A 85 27.62 21.03 -8.77
N PRO A 86 27.34 22.19 -9.38
CA PRO A 86 27.03 23.41 -8.64
C PRO A 86 25.81 23.30 -7.71
N ILE A 87 24.83 22.45 -8.07
CA ILE A 87 23.65 22.19 -7.24
C ILE A 87 24.09 21.43 -5.98
N LEU A 88 24.83 20.33 -6.15
CA LEU A 88 25.35 19.56 -5.02
C LEU A 88 26.28 20.40 -4.13
N ASP A 89 27.14 21.24 -4.73
CA ASP A 89 28.01 22.15 -3.99
C ASP A 89 27.22 23.08 -3.08
N ARG A 90 26.16 23.69 -3.61
CA ARG A 90 25.29 24.63 -2.88
C ARG A 90 24.64 23.98 -1.65
N PHE A 91 24.21 22.73 -1.76
CA PHE A 91 23.49 22.03 -0.67
C PHE A 91 24.38 21.10 0.17
N SER A 92 25.69 21.08 -0.10
CA SER A 92 26.66 20.22 0.58
C SER A 92 26.78 20.49 2.08
N SER A 93 26.49 21.70 2.55
CA SER A 93 26.68 22.08 3.95
C SER A 93 25.46 21.84 4.85
N CYS A 94 24.28 21.55 4.30
CA CYS A 94 23.03 21.34 5.04
C CYS A 94 22.53 19.90 4.91
N TYR A 95 22.20 19.25 6.02
CA TYR A 95 21.76 17.86 6.03
C TYR A 95 20.64 17.58 7.05
N PRO A 96 19.74 16.63 6.76
CA PRO A 96 18.69 16.25 7.69
C PRO A 96 19.26 15.39 8.82
N VAL A 97 18.74 15.56 10.04
CA VAL A 97 19.05 14.71 11.20
C VAL A 97 17.84 13.93 11.69
N SER A 98 16.65 14.42 11.41
CA SER A 98 15.39 13.72 11.65
C SER A 98 14.35 14.21 10.64
N GLY A 99 13.26 13.45 10.47
CA GLY A 99 12.10 13.83 9.67
C GLY A 99 10.85 13.41 10.42
N ASP A 100 9.92 14.34 10.56
CA ASP A 100 8.59 14.10 11.08
C ASP A 100 7.58 14.13 9.94
N ALA A 101 6.75 13.11 9.85
CA ALA A 101 5.69 13.00 8.84
C ALA A 101 4.37 12.79 9.59
N VAL A 102 3.39 13.68 9.39
CA VAL A 102 2.14 13.71 10.16
C VAL A 102 0.93 13.87 9.23
N ILE A 103 -0.14 13.14 9.53
CA ILE A 103 -1.44 13.33 8.91
C ILE A 103 -2.21 14.28 9.84
N ARG A 104 -2.25 15.57 9.50
CA ARG A 104 -2.95 16.58 10.32
C ARG A 104 -4.41 16.72 9.94
N GLU A 105 -4.63 16.76 8.63
CA GLU A 105 -5.93 16.94 8.02
C GLU A 105 -6.23 15.73 7.13
N PRO A 106 -7.51 15.39 6.90
CA PRO A 106 -7.87 14.36 5.94
C PRO A 106 -7.19 14.63 4.59
N PHE A 107 -6.63 13.59 3.99
CA PHE A 107 -5.98 13.63 2.67
C PHE A 107 -4.74 14.51 2.58
N CYS A 108 -4.11 14.83 3.72
CA CYS A 108 -2.93 15.68 3.79
C CYS A 108 -1.82 15.03 4.64
N VAL A 109 -0.62 14.92 4.06
CA VAL A 109 0.60 14.52 4.79
C VAL A 109 1.57 15.69 4.81
N GLU A 110 1.93 16.13 6.01
CA GLU A 110 2.95 17.15 6.21
C GLU A 110 4.25 16.50 6.66
N TYR A 111 5.33 16.89 6.01
CA TYR A 111 6.68 16.53 6.41
C TYR A 111 7.38 17.76 6.97
N LYS A 112 8.19 17.54 7.99
CA LYS A 112 9.08 18.55 8.55
C LYS A 112 10.41 17.90 8.91
N TRP A 113 11.50 18.46 8.39
CA TRP A 113 12.83 17.94 8.66
C TRP A 113 13.56 18.83 9.66
N GLU A 114 14.17 18.20 10.66
CA GLU A 114 15.20 18.88 11.44
C GLU A 114 16.51 18.77 10.66
N LYS A 115 17.21 19.89 10.53
CA LYS A 115 18.46 19.98 9.77
C LYS A 115 19.60 20.53 10.61
N ARG A 116 20.82 20.23 10.19
CA ARG A 116 22.06 20.83 10.72
C ARG A 116 22.91 21.37 9.57
N GLY A 117 23.81 22.29 9.93
CA GLY A 117 24.69 22.97 8.99
C GLY A 117 24.08 24.26 8.45
N TRP A 118 24.57 24.72 7.30
CA TRP A 118 24.25 26.05 6.74
C TRP A 118 23.55 25.92 5.38
N GLY A 119 22.54 26.77 5.15
CA GLY A 119 21.79 26.85 3.89
C GLY A 119 20.47 26.07 3.90
N ASP A 120 19.88 25.94 2.72
CA ASP A 120 18.60 25.25 2.52
C ASP A 120 18.81 23.73 2.46
N LEU A 121 17.76 22.96 2.77
CA LEU A 121 17.79 21.51 2.70
C LEU A 121 17.37 21.03 1.30
N LEU A 122 18.17 20.18 0.67
CA LEU A 122 17.82 19.46 -0.56
C LEU A 122 17.51 18.00 -0.24
N LEU A 123 16.33 17.55 -0.66
CA LEU A 123 15.91 16.14 -0.63
C LEU A 123 15.41 15.72 -2.03
N LEU A 124 15.19 14.42 -2.20
CA LEU A 124 14.82 13.76 -3.45
C LEU A 124 13.40 13.20 -3.36
N ALA A 125 12.46 13.84 -4.04
CA ALA A 125 11.07 13.46 -4.09
C ALA A 125 10.84 12.31 -5.10
N HIS A 126 10.04 11.31 -4.72
CA HIS A 126 9.53 10.31 -5.67
C HIS A 126 8.56 10.96 -6.67
N PRO A 127 8.32 10.36 -7.85
CA PRO A 127 7.33 10.87 -8.80
C PRO A 127 5.95 11.13 -8.15
N LEU A 128 5.52 10.24 -7.25
CA LEU A 128 4.27 10.42 -6.52
C LEU A 128 4.31 11.60 -5.54
N HIS A 129 5.45 11.87 -4.89
CA HIS A 129 5.60 13.09 -4.08
C HIS A 129 5.42 14.33 -4.95
N VAL A 130 6.07 14.38 -6.12
CA VAL A 130 5.94 15.53 -7.03
C VAL A 130 4.50 15.70 -7.51
N GLN A 131 3.79 14.61 -7.79
CA GLN A 131 2.38 14.64 -8.18
C GLN A 131 1.48 15.22 -7.07
N LEU A 132 1.76 14.90 -5.79
CA LEU A 132 0.92 15.32 -4.66
C LEU A 132 1.39 16.61 -3.99
N LEU A 133 2.56 17.14 -4.36
CA LEU A 133 3.17 18.30 -3.70
C LEU A 133 2.31 19.54 -3.92
N CYS A 134 1.78 20.09 -2.83
CA CYS A 134 0.95 21.26 -2.86
C CYS A 134 1.81 22.52 -2.67
N ASN A 135 2.24 23.12 -3.79
CA ASN A 135 3.12 24.30 -3.77
C ASN A 135 2.50 25.52 -3.07
N SER A 136 1.17 25.67 -3.03
CA SER A 136 0.51 26.81 -2.37
C SER A 136 0.59 26.75 -0.86
N ASP A 137 0.68 25.54 -0.29
CA ASP A 137 0.72 25.32 1.17
C ASP A 137 2.11 24.91 1.66
N SER A 138 3.06 24.75 0.72
CA SER A 138 4.45 24.41 0.99
C SER A 138 5.31 25.66 0.96
N ASP A 139 5.41 26.36 2.09
CA ASP A 139 6.19 27.59 2.22
C ASP A 139 7.68 27.38 1.87
N GLY A 140 8.17 28.13 0.88
CA GLY A 140 9.59 28.13 0.50
C GLY A 140 10.07 26.85 -0.17
N VAL A 141 9.16 26.00 -0.67
CA VAL A 141 9.52 24.80 -1.42
C VAL A 141 9.81 25.12 -2.88
N VAL A 142 10.94 24.62 -3.38
CA VAL A 142 11.35 24.77 -4.79
C VAL A 142 11.69 23.40 -5.37
N VAL A 143 10.97 23.00 -6.40
CA VAL A 143 11.26 21.79 -7.19
C VAL A 143 12.34 22.11 -8.23
N LEU A 144 13.37 21.28 -8.30
CA LEU A 144 14.46 21.37 -9.26
C LEU A 144 14.24 20.34 -10.37
N ASP A 145 13.34 20.64 -11.30
CA ASP A 145 12.89 19.68 -12.33
C ASP A 145 14.04 19.07 -13.14
N ASP A 146 15.11 19.82 -13.38
CA ASP A 146 16.28 19.32 -14.13
C ASP A 146 17.28 18.51 -13.29
N PHE A 147 17.15 18.49 -11.96
CA PHE A 147 18.05 17.76 -11.07
C PHE A 147 17.40 16.46 -10.61
N LYS A 148 17.75 15.35 -11.28
CA LYS A 148 17.10 14.06 -11.08
C LYS A 148 18.08 12.93 -10.84
N TYR A 149 17.71 11.96 -10.00
CA TYR A 149 18.39 10.67 -9.88
C TYR A 149 17.52 9.57 -10.47
N ARG A 150 18.09 8.75 -11.37
CA ARG A 150 17.41 7.54 -11.83
C ARG A 150 17.34 6.52 -10.69
N SER A 151 16.14 6.00 -10.46
CA SER A 151 15.90 4.94 -9.47
C SER A 151 14.89 3.93 -10.00
N ILE A 152 14.76 2.78 -9.32
CA ILE A 152 13.76 1.76 -9.66
C ILE A 152 12.31 2.22 -9.42
N ASP A 153 12.13 3.26 -8.61
CA ASP A 153 10.83 3.88 -8.33
C ASP A 153 10.50 5.03 -9.30
N GLY A 154 11.30 5.19 -10.36
CA GLY A 154 11.27 6.33 -11.29
C GLY A 154 12.35 7.36 -11.01
N GLU A 155 12.27 8.49 -11.73
CA GLU A 155 13.18 9.61 -11.51
C GLU A 155 12.88 10.31 -10.18
N LEU A 156 13.86 10.38 -9.29
CA LEU A 156 13.76 11.14 -8.04
C LEU A 156 14.17 12.58 -8.31
N VAL A 157 13.28 13.54 -8.06
CA VAL A 157 13.48 14.95 -8.37
C VAL A 157 14.00 15.71 -7.14
N GLY A 158 14.98 16.59 -7.32
CA GLY A 158 15.45 17.47 -6.26
C GLY A 158 14.36 18.43 -5.80
N VAL A 159 14.13 18.52 -4.49
CA VAL A 159 13.20 19.46 -3.88
C VAL A 159 13.91 20.14 -2.71
N VAL A 160 13.95 21.47 -2.77
CA VAL A 160 14.55 22.33 -1.74
C VAL A 160 13.45 22.77 -0.79
N GLY A 161 13.65 22.58 0.51
CA GLY A 161 12.72 23.01 1.54
C GLY A 161 12.80 22.17 2.80
N ASP A 162 12.44 22.78 3.93
CA ASP A 162 12.50 22.15 5.26
C ASP A 162 11.15 21.51 5.66
N SER A 163 10.10 21.72 4.86
CA SER A 163 8.77 21.18 5.08
C SER A 163 8.03 21.01 3.76
N TRP A 164 7.35 19.88 3.58
CA TRP A 164 6.55 19.57 2.39
C TRP A 164 5.13 19.27 2.81
N VAL A 165 4.16 19.72 2.01
CA VAL A 165 2.75 19.37 2.18
C VAL A 165 2.30 18.60 0.95
N LEU A 166 1.92 17.34 1.15
CA LEU A 166 1.34 16.49 0.12
C LEU A 166 -0.16 16.41 0.30
N LYS A 167 -0.92 16.68 -0.77
CA LYS A 167 -2.39 16.59 -0.78
C LYS A 167 -2.85 15.65 -1.89
N THR A 168 -3.81 14.80 -1.55
CA THR A 168 -4.48 13.88 -2.49
C THR A 168 -5.95 14.25 -2.59
N ASP A 169 -6.56 13.95 -3.74
CA ASP A 169 -7.99 14.09 -3.90
C ASP A 169 -8.74 13.15 -2.93
N PRO A 170 -9.85 13.59 -2.33
CA PRO A 170 -10.63 12.74 -1.44
C PRO A 170 -11.12 11.47 -2.13
N VAL A 171 -10.88 10.31 -1.52
CA VAL A 171 -11.55 9.07 -1.90
C VAL A 171 -12.79 8.85 -1.05
N SER A 172 -13.90 8.49 -1.70
CA SER A 172 -15.18 8.26 -1.01
C SER A 172 -15.19 6.89 -0.35
N VAL A 173 -14.98 6.85 0.97
CA VAL A 173 -15.15 5.63 1.77
C VAL A 173 -16.61 5.51 2.19
N THR A 174 -17.33 4.56 1.59
CA THR A 174 -18.75 4.31 1.88
C THR A 174 -19.05 2.81 1.91
N TRP A 175 -20.20 2.40 2.42
CA TRP A 175 -20.59 0.99 2.52
C TRP A 175 -21.04 0.37 1.18
N HIS A 176 -21.41 1.21 0.21
CA HIS A 176 -22.20 0.85 -0.97
C HIS A 176 -21.54 1.37 -2.25
N SER A 177 -22.12 1.05 -3.41
CA SER A 177 -21.64 1.64 -4.66
C SER A 177 -21.86 3.16 -4.69
N SER A 178 -20.97 3.87 -5.36
CA SER A 178 -21.03 5.33 -5.55
C SER A 178 -22.24 5.78 -6.38
N ARG A 179 -22.67 4.94 -7.33
CA ARG A 179 -23.75 5.22 -8.29
C ARG A 179 -25.08 4.52 -7.98
N GLY A 180 -25.10 3.61 -7.01
CA GLY A 180 -26.23 2.72 -6.77
C GLY A 180 -26.29 1.55 -7.77
N VAL A 181 -27.23 0.65 -7.52
CA VAL A 181 -27.53 -0.52 -8.36
C VAL A 181 -28.87 -0.30 -9.06
N ARG A 182 -28.97 -0.69 -10.34
CA ARG A 182 -30.21 -0.59 -11.11
C ARG A 182 -31.30 -1.51 -10.54
N GLU A 183 -32.51 -0.97 -10.33
CA GLU A 183 -33.63 -1.72 -9.72
C GLU A 183 -34.03 -2.96 -10.53
N GLU A 184 -33.94 -2.89 -11.86
CA GLU A 184 -34.21 -4.02 -12.78
C GLU A 184 -33.34 -5.25 -12.50
N SER A 185 -32.14 -5.03 -11.93
CA SER A 185 -31.18 -6.09 -11.61
C SER A 185 -31.37 -6.67 -10.21
N TYR A 186 -32.22 -6.08 -9.37
CA TYR A 186 -32.38 -6.51 -7.96
C TYR A 186 -32.80 -7.97 -7.86
N ASN A 187 -33.76 -8.41 -8.67
CA ASN A 187 -34.26 -9.79 -8.62
C ASN A 187 -33.15 -10.83 -8.86
N GLU A 188 -32.24 -10.54 -9.80
CA GLU A 188 -31.11 -11.42 -10.10
C GLU A 188 -30.11 -11.45 -8.94
N ILE A 189 -29.74 -10.27 -8.41
CA ILE A 189 -28.80 -10.15 -7.28
C ILE A 189 -29.38 -10.82 -6.04
N VAL A 190 -30.66 -10.60 -5.72
CA VAL A 190 -31.37 -11.21 -4.59
C VAL A 190 -31.41 -12.73 -4.71
N SER A 191 -31.67 -13.26 -5.92
CA SER A 191 -31.68 -14.71 -6.14
C SER A 191 -30.31 -15.34 -5.88
N ALA A 192 -29.22 -14.70 -6.32
CA ALA A 192 -27.87 -15.14 -6.01
C ALA A 192 -27.56 -15.00 -4.51
N LEU A 193 -27.98 -13.89 -3.90
CA LEU A 193 -27.75 -13.56 -2.49
C LEU A 193 -28.36 -14.59 -1.55
N ILE A 194 -29.61 -15.01 -1.81
CA ILE A 194 -30.27 -16.06 -1.02
C ILE A 194 -29.43 -17.33 -1.03
N LYS A 195 -29.00 -17.78 -2.22
CA LYS A 195 -28.20 -19.00 -2.38
C LYS A 195 -26.83 -18.89 -1.69
N ASP A 196 -26.14 -17.77 -1.84
CA ASP A 196 -24.85 -17.52 -1.20
C ASP A 196 -24.99 -17.49 0.35
N VAL A 197 -26.08 -16.92 0.88
CA VAL A 197 -26.34 -16.86 2.32
C VAL A 197 -26.76 -18.21 2.90
N GLU A 198 -27.55 -19.01 2.16
CA GLU A 198 -27.90 -20.38 2.55
C GLU A 198 -26.67 -21.27 2.71
N GLY A 199 -25.61 -21.01 1.95
CA GLY A 199 -24.32 -21.70 2.06
C GLY A 199 -23.47 -21.31 3.26
N LEU A 200 -23.82 -20.25 4.01
CA LEU A 200 -23.04 -19.82 5.17
C LEU A 200 -23.19 -20.78 6.35
N ASN A 201 -22.13 -21.53 6.62
CA ASN A 201 -22.06 -22.42 7.77
C ASN A 201 -20.67 -22.41 8.41
N SER A 202 -20.59 -21.87 9.64
CA SER A 202 -19.34 -21.75 10.40
C SER A 202 -18.72 -23.11 10.75
N SER A 203 -19.51 -24.16 10.88
CA SER A 203 -19.03 -25.51 11.22
C SER A 203 -18.34 -26.23 10.06
N LEU A 204 -18.47 -25.74 8.83
CA LEU A 204 -17.84 -26.30 7.63
C LEU A 204 -16.50 -25.63 7.30
N ILE A 205 -16.06 -24.65 8.09
CA ILE A 205 -14.79 -23.98 7.86
C ILE A 205 -13.66 -24.86 8.40
N GLU A 206 -12.87 -25.43 7.48
CA GLU A 206 -11.77 -26.35 7.82
C GLU A 206 -10.44 -25.62 8.05
N THR A 207 -10.27 -24.42 7.50
CA THR A 207 -9.03 -23.65 7.63
C THR A 207 -8.89 -23.06 9.03
N THR A 208 -7.65 -23.01 9.52
CA THR A 208 -7.27 -22.30 10.76
C THR A 208 -6.32 -21.12 10.49
N SER A 209 -5.97 -20.89 9.21
CA SER A 209 -5.17 -19.74 8.79
C SER A 209 -5.98 -18.46 8.93
N SER A 210 -5.40 -17.44 9.58
CA SER A 210 -6.08 -16.15 9.74
C SER A 210 -6.37 -15.47 8.39
N TYR A 211 -5.53 -15.71 7.37
CA TYR A 211 -5.75 -15.17 6.02
C TYR A 211 -7.05 -15.68 5.39
N PHE A 212 -7.12 -16.98 5.12
CA PHE A 212 -8.28 -17.60 4.47
C PHE A 212 -9.55 -17.48 5.32
N TYR A 213 -9.42 -17.58 6.65
CA TYR A 213 -10.54 -17.38 7.56
C TYR A 213 -11.08 -15.94 7.49
N GLY A 214 -10.18 -14.96 7.41
CA GLY A 214 -10.51 -13.55 7.17
C GLY A 214 -11.26 -13.35 5.85
N LYS A 215 -10.80 -13.96 4.74
CA LYS A 215 -11.49 -13.89 3.44
C LYS A 215 -12.95 -14.35 3.53
N LEU A 216 -13.22 -15.45 4.22
CA LEU A 216 -14.58 -15.97 4.44
C LEU A 216 -15.45 -15.01 5.26
N ILE A 217 -14.88 -14.41 6.32
CA ILE A 217 -15.56 -13.38 7.12
C ILE A 217 -15.93 -12.18 6.23
N ALA A 218 -14.98 -11.69 5.43
CA ALA A 218 -15.20 -10.53 4.58
C ALA A 218 -16.21 -10.81 3.47
N ARG A 219 -16.19 -12.00 2.87
CA ARG A 219 -17.21 -12.46 1.92
C ARG A 219 -18.61 -12.39 2.54
N ALA A 220 -18.80 -12.96 3.73
CA ALA A 220 -20.10 -12.92 4.41
C ALA A 220 -20.54 -11.49 4.74
N ALA A 221 -19.62 -10.66 5.24
CA ALA A 221 -19.88 -9.24 5.51
C ALA A 221 -20.31 -8.48 4.25
N ARG A 222 -19.68 -8.78 3.10
CA ARG A 222 -20.06 -8.18 1.81
C ARG A 222 -21.49 -8.51 1.41
N LEU A 223 -21.97 -9.74 1.66
CA LEU A 223 -23.36 -10.12 1.38
C LEU A 223 -24.37 -9.28 2.16
N ALA A 224 -24.09 -8.95 3.43
CA ALA A 224 -24.98 -8.09 4.22
C ALA A 224 -25.07 -6.66 3.66
N LEU A 225 -23.96 -6.10 3.17
CA LEU A 225 -23.97 -4.76 2.58
C LEU A 225 -24.69 -4.73 1.23
N ILE A 226 -24.57 -5.79 0.42
CA ILE A 226 -25.33 -5.92 -0.83
C ILE A 226 -26.82 -6.07 -0.51
N ALA A 227 -27.17 -6.89 0.48
CA ALA A 227 -28.55 -7.06 0.94
C ALA A 227 -29.21 -5.74 1.35
N GLU A 228 -28.47 -4.87 2.04
CA GLU A 228 -28.91 -3.52 2.38
C GLU A 228 -29.12 -2.65 1.13
N GLU A 229 -28.18 -2.67 0.19
CA GLU A 229 -28.22 -1.83 -1.01
C GLU A 229 -29.36 -2.21 -1.97
N VAL A 230 -29.72 -3.48 -2.07
CA VAL A 230 -30.85 -3.97 -2.89
C VAL A 230 -32.16 -4.12 -2.10
N CYS A 231 -32.22 -3.55 -0.89
CA CYS A 231 -33.39 -3.55 -0.01
C CYS A 231 -33.93 -4.95 0.36
N PHE A 232 -33.08 -5.99 0.41
CA PHE A 232 -33.46 -7.36 0.76
C PHE A 232 -32.88 -7.78 2.10
N LEU A 233 -33.43 -7.23 3.19
CA LEU A 233 -32.84 -7.33 4.54
C LEU A 233 -33.05 -8.69 5.21
N ASP A 234 -33.89 -9.56 4.67
CA ASP A 234 -34.30 -10.85 5.28
C ASP A 234 -33.13 -11.80 5.53
N VAL A 235 -32.03 -11.66 4.78
CA VAL A 235 -30.81 -12.47 4.94
C VAL A 235 -29.88 -11.98 6.04
N ILE A 236 -30.01 -10.72 6.48
CA ILE A 236 -29.09 -10.10 7.45
C ILE A 236 -29.01 -10.87 8.78
N PRO A 237 -30.11 -11.39 9.36
CA PRO A 237 -30.03 -12.20 10.58
C PRO A 237 -29.12 -13.42 10.46
N THR A 238 -29.15 -14.11 9.32
CA THR A 238 -28.30 -15.29 9.05
C THR A 238 -26.83 -14.87 8.91
N VAL A 239 -26.55 -13.82 8.13
CA VAL A 239 -25.20 -13.29 7.97
C VAL A 239 -24.63 -12.81 9.31
N ARG A 240 -25.42 -12.06 10.09
CA ARG A 240 -25.03 -11.59 11.43
C ARG A 240 -24.66 -12.75 12.36
N ARG A 241 -25.44 -13.83 12.36
CA ARG A 241 -25.16 -15.03 13.16
C ARG A 241 -23.83 -15.65 12.74
N PHE A 242 -23.64 -15.85 11.44
CA PHE A 242 -22.37 -16.39 10.90
C PHE A 242 -21.16 -15.52 11.28
N LEU A 243 -21.26 -14.20 11.13
CA LEU A 243 -20.18 -13.27 11.51
C LEU A 243 -19.86 -13.33 13.01
N LYS A 244 -20.85 -13.46 13.89
CA LYS A 244 -20.61 -13.64 15.33
C LYS A 244 -19.88 -14.95 15.62
N GLU A 245 -20.39 -16.05 15.08
CA GLU A 245 -19.81 -17.40 15.28
C GLU A 245 -18.37 -17.48 14.77
N THR A 246 -18.03 -16.74 13.72
CA THR A 246 -16.69 -16.77 13.10
C THR A 246 -15.72 -15.75 13.69
N ILE A 247 -16.18 -14.56 14.11
CA ILE A 247 -15.30 -13.51 14.64
C ILE A 247 -15.07 -13.64 16.15
N GLN A 248 -16.10 -13.96 16.94
CA GLN A 248 -15.99 -13.95 18.41
C GLN A 248 -14.88 -14.86 18.95
N PRO A 249 -14.69 -16.11 18.44
CA PRO A 249 -13.65 -16.97 18.96
C PRO A 249 -12.23 -16.40 18.82
N TRP A 250 -11.97 -15.62 17.76
CA TRP A 250 -10.69 -14.94 17.56
C TRP A 250 -10.50 -13.79 18.55
N LEU A 251 -11.54 -12.98 18.78
CA LEU A 251 -11.48 -11.85 19.70
C LEU A 251 -11.44 -12.27 21.18
N GLU A 252 -12.00 -13.44 21.51
CA GLU A 252 -11.99 -14.01 22.87
C GLU A 252 -10.78 -14.91 23.13
N GLY A 253 -9.99 -15.23 22.10
CA GLY A 253 -8.87 -16.17 22.20
C GLY A 253 -9.31 -17.62 22.44
N THR A 254 -10.54 -17.97 22.05
CA THR A 254 -11.15 -19.30 22.22
C THR A 254 -11.18 -20.11 20.92
N PHE A 255 -10.73 -19.54 19.80
CA PHE A 255 -10.61 -20.27 18.53
C PHE A 255 -9.61 -21.43 18.67
N ASN A 256 -10.02 -22.63 18.28
CA ASN A 256 -9.17 -23.82 18.35
C ASN A 256 -8.23 -23.88 17.14
N GLY A 257 -6.94 -24.12 17.39
CA GLY A 257 -5.93 -24.31 16.34
C GLY A 257 -5.15 -23.05 15.97
N ASN A 258 -5.68 -21.84 16.19
CA ASN A 258 -4.97 -20.57 16.01
C ASN A 258 -5.52 -19.48 16.96
N GLY A 259 -5.09 -18.23 16.82
CA GLY A 259 -5.61 -17.10 17.60
C GLY A 259 -4.62 -15.94 17.67
N PHE A 260 -5.07 -14.77 18.12
CA PHE A 260 -4.23 -13.58 18.26
C PHE A 260 -3.56 -13.50 19.64
N LEU A 261 -2.24 -13.36 19.66
CA LEU A 261 -1.41 -13.21 20.85
C LEU A 261 -0.69 -11.86 20.79
N TYR A 262 -0.34 -11.29 21.94
CA TYR A 262 0.46 -10.07 21.98
C TYR A 262 1.94 -10.37 22.25
N ASP A 263 2.81 -9.93 21.35
CA ASP A 263 4.25 -9.97 21.51
C ASP A 263 4.77 -8.67 22.13
N LYS A 264 5.32 -8.78 23.33
CA LYS A 264 5.92 -7.67 24.08
C LYS A 264 7.30 -7.26 23.55
N LYS A 265 7.98 -8.12 22.79
CA LYS A 265 9.35 -7.87 22.33
C LYS A 265 9.38 -6.86 21.20
N TRP A 266 8.55 -7.05 20.18
CA TRP A 266 8.45 -6.14 19.04
C TRP A 266 7.21 -5.24 19.10
N GLY A 267 6.33 -5.45 20.09
CA GLY A 267 5.15 -4.63 20.33
C GLY A 267 4.12 -4.79 19.22
N GLY A 268 3.46 -5.94 19.14
CA GLY A 268 2.44 -6.22 18.13
C GLY A 268 1.72 -7.55 18.31
N ILE A 269 0.83 -7.89 17.38
CA ILE A 269 0.02 -9.11 17.41
C ILE A 269 0.75 -10.22 16.65
N LEU A 270 0.76 -11.44 17.17
CA LEU A 270 1.16 -12.65 16.45
C LEU A 270 -0.02 -13.60 16.36
N THR A 271 -0.01 -14.50 15.39
CA THR A 271 -0.89 -15.67 15.40
C THR A 271 -0.27 -16.76 16.28
N LYS A 272 -1.09 -17.57 16.95
CA LYS A 272 -0.61 -18.70 17.76
C LYS A 272 0.18 -19.72 16.94
N GLN A 273 -0.18 -19.89 15.66
CA GLN A 273 0.62 -20.71 14.74
C GLN A 273 1.96 -20.04 14.42
N GLY A 274 1.94 -18.76 14.03
CA GLY A 274 3.13 -17.98 13.72
C GLY A 274 4.11 -17.85 14.89
N SER A 275 3.63 -17.85 16.13
CA SER A 275 4.50 -17.82 17.31
C SER A 275 5.29 -19.12 17.53
N ASN A 276 4.83 -20.23 16.94
CA ASN A 276 5.48 -21.54 17.05
C ASN A 276 6.31 -21.89 15.81
N ASP A 277 5.89 -21.43 14.64
CA ASP A 277 6.54 -21.66 13.35
C ASP A 277 6.58 -20.35 12.56
N THR A 278 7.78 -19.89 12.24
CA THR A 278 8.02 -18.63 11.53
C THR A 278 7.48 -18.60 10.10
N GLY A 279 7.24 -19.76 9.49
CA GLY A 279 6.62 -19.87 8.16
C GLY A 279 5.10 -20.04 8.19
N ALA A 280 4.52 -20.35 9.36
CA ALA A 280 3.09 -20.60 9.48
C ALA A 280 2.27 -19.32 9.30
N ASP A 281 1.05 -19.49 8.78
CA ASP A 281 0.11 -18.40 8.51
C ASP A 281 0.77 -17.27 7.69
N PHE A 282 1.49 -17.65 6.64
CA PHE A 282 2.23 -16.77 5.72
C PHE A 282 3.32 -15.91 6.39
N GLY A 283 3.82 -16.37 7.54
CA GLY A 283 4.83 -15.67 8.30
C GLY A 283 4.27 -14.50 9.11
N PHE A 284 2.98 -14.52 9.45
CA PHE A 284 2.37 -13.57 10.39
C PHE A 284 3.17 -13.51 11.71
N GLY A 285 3.71 -14.65 12.18
CA GLY A 285 4.61 -14.70 13.34
C GLY A 285 5.90 -13.88 13.20
N MET A 286 6.29 -13.59 11.96
CA MET A 286 7.42 -12.75 11.58
C MET A 286 6.99 -11.35 11.15
N TYR A 287 5.79 -10.92 11.53
CA TYR A 287 5.23 -9.62 11.15
C TYR A 287 4.94 -9.44 9.65
N ASN A 288 4.84 -10.53 8.89
CA ASN A 288 4.40 -10.45 7.49
C ASN A 288 2.90 -10.22 7.42
N ASP A 289 2.44 -9.45 6.43
CA ASP A 289 1.07 -9.49 5.93
C ASP A 289 -0.02 -9.13 6.95
N HIS A 290 0.34 -8.47 8.06
CA HIS A 290 -0.61 -8.10 9.12
C HIS A 290 -1.79 -7.28 8.59
N HIS A 291 -1.52 -6.23 7.82
CA HIS A 291 -2.57 -5.43 7.16
C HIS A 291 -3.47 -6.25 6.23
N TYR A 292 -2.94 -7.22 5.46
CA TYR A 292 -3.77 -8.09 4.62
C TYR A 292 -4.72 -8.95 5.46
N HIS A 293 -4.19 -9.68 6.43
CA HIS A 293 -4.97 -10.59 7.27
C HIS A 293 -5.97 -9.81 8.13
N LEU A 294 -5.48 -8.84 8.92
CA LEU A 294 -6.29 -8.08 9.86
C LEU A 294 -7.29 -7.16 9.13
N GLY A 295 -6.97 -6.70 7.92
CA GLY A 295 -7.88 -5.92 7.08
C GLY A 295 -9.21 -6.64 6.83
N TYR A 296 -9.17 -7.94 6.53
CA TYR A 296 -10.39 -8.75 6.38
C TYR A 296 -11.20 -8.87 7.68
N PHE A 297 -10.53 -9.06 8.82
CA PHE A 297 -11.21 -9.08 10.12
C PHE A 297 -11.84 -7.72 10.43
N LEU A 298 -11.12 -6.62 10.21
CA LEU A 298 -11.64 -5.26 10.40
C LEU A 298 -12.86 -5.00 9.53
N TYR A 299 -12.86 -5.44 8.26
CA TYR A 299 -14.01 -5.32 7.37
C TYR A 299 -15.25 -6.01 7.96
N GLY A 300 -15.09 -7.28 8.36
CA GLY A 300 -16.17 -8.05 8.98
C GLY A 300 -16.66 -7.48 10.31
N ILE A 301 -15.73 -7.01 11.16
CA ILE A 301 -16.03 -6.36 12.44
C ILE A 301 -16.79 -5.05 12.23
N ALA A 302 -16.39 -4.23 11.25
CA ALA A 302 -17.04 -2.96 10.94
C ALA A 302 -18.50 -3.19 10.50
N VAL A 303 -18.73 -4.14 9.59
CA VAL A 303 -20.08 -4.51 9.14
C VAL A 303 -20.90 -5.11 10.29
N LEU A 304 -20.32 -6.01 11.08
CA LEU A 304 -21.02 -6.62 12.22
C LEU A 304 -21.38 -5.59 13.29
N ALA A 305 -20.49 -4.64 13.59
CA ALA A 305 -20.77 -3.55 14.53
C ALA A 305 -21.87 -2.60 14.00
N LYS A 306 -21.94 -2.39 12.68
CA LYS A 306 -23.03 -1.62 12.05
C LYS A 306 -24.39 -2.31 12.19
N ILE A 307 -24.48 -3.62 11.90
CA ILE A 307 -25.75 -4.37 11.97
C ILE A 307 -26.11 -4.86 13.38
N ASP A 308 -25.15 -4.86 14.31
CA ASP A 308 -25.33 -5.16 15.73
C ASP A 308 -24.48 -4.23 16.62
N PRO A 309 -24.97 -3.01 16.91
CA PRO A 309 -24.23 -2.03 17.70
C PRO A 309 -23.94 -2.48 19.14
N ALA A 310 -24.77 -3.37 19.71
CA ALA A 310 -24.54 -3.90 21.05
C ALA A 310 -23.33 -4.84 21.07
N TRP A 311 -23.23 -5.73 20.06
CA TRP A 311 -22.04 -6.54 19.84
C TRP A 311 -20.81 -5.67 19.58
N GLY A 312 -20.94 -4.64 18.73
CA GLY A 312 -19.86 -3.70 18.44
C GLY A 312 -19.30 -3.05 19.71
N ARG A 313 -20.16 -2.51 20.58
CA ARG A 313 -19.73 -1.92 21.86
C ARG A 313 -19.01 -2.91 22.77
N LYS A 314 -19.44 -4.18 22.81
CA LYS A 314 -18.80 -5.23 23.63
C LYS A 314 -17.36 -5.51 23.19
N TYR A 315 -17.10 -5.59 21.89
CA TYR A 315 -15.78 -5.97 21.36
C TYR A 315 -14.95 -4.80 20.81
N LYS A 316 -15.40 -3.56 21.02
CA LYS A 316 -14.67 -2.35 20.61
C LYS A 316 -13.19 -2.36 21.04
N PRO A 317 -12.80 -2.74 22.28
CA PRO A 317 -11.39 -2.79 22.66
C PRO A 317 -10.56 -3.74 21.80
N GLN A 318 -11.07 -4.94 21.50
CA GLN A 318 -10.38 -5.93 20.67
C GLN A 318 -10.30 -5.48 19.21
N ALA A 319 -11.37 -4.88 18.67
CA ALA A 319 -11.37 -4.32 17.33
C ALA A 319 -10.28 -3.24 17.15
N TYR A 320 -10.18 -2.32 18.12
CA TYR A 320 -9.15 -1.28 18.11
C TYR A 320 -7.74 -1.82 18.35
N THR A 321 -7.59 -2.94 19.06
CA THR A 321 -6.32 -3.66 19.18
C THR A 321 -5.86 -4.20 17.82
N LEU A 322 -6.74 -4.85 17.05
CA LEU A 322 -6.39 -5.34 15.71
C LEU A 322 -6.00 -4.18 14.77
N MET A 323 -6.75 -3.08 14.79
CA MET A 323 -6.43 -1.88 14.01
C MET A 323 -5.11 -1.24 14.43
N ALA A 324 -4.88 -1.07 15.73
CA ALA A 324 -3.70 -0.42 16.26
C ALA A 324 -2.40 -1.14 15.88
N ASP A 325 -2.47 -2.46 15.65
CA ASP A 325 -1.30 -3.25 15.30
C ASP A 325 -0.64 -2.83 13.99
N PHE A 326 -1.42 -2.46 12.96
CA PHE A 326 -0.86 -2.09 11.66
C PHE A 326 -0.93 -0.59 11.37
N MET A 327 -1.82 0.18 12.02
CA MET A 327 -2.06 1.58 11.65
C MET A 327 -2.24 2.57 12.82
N THR A 328 -1.76 2.26 14.03
CA THR A 328 -1.76 3.28 15.10
C THR A 328 -0.94 4.51 14.69
N LEU A 329 -1.44 5.71 15.01
CA LEU A 329 -0.71 6.97 14.84
C LEU A 329 0.04 7.41 16.10
N SER A 330 -0.09 6.66 17.22
CA SER A 330 0.49 7.09 18.48
C SER A 330 2.01 7.18 18.40
N ARG A 331 2.54 8.30 18.92
CA ARG A 331 3.98 8.60 18.96
C ARG A 331 4.58 8.43 20.36
N ARG A 332 3.78 7.99 21.33
CA ARG A 332 4.23 7.84 22.71
C ARG A 332 5.21 6.67 22.80
N SER A 333 6.28 6.82 23.57
CA SER A 333 7.28 5.76 23.76
C SER A 333 6.76 4.54 24.53
N ASN A 334 5.60 4.65 25.17
CA ASN A 334 4.95 3.57 25.93
C ASN A 334 3.77 2.93 25.19
N THR A 335 3.69 3.05 23.86
CA THR A 335 2.64 2.37 23.09
C THR A 335 2.89 0.88 23.03
N ASN A 336 1.81 0.10 23.07
CA ASN A 336 1.88 -1.34 22.84
C ASN A 336 2.11 -1.70 21.36
N TYR A 337 1.91 -0.75 20.44
CA TYR A 337 1.98 -0.99 19.01
C TYR A 337 2.90 0.02 18.34
N THR A 338 3.58 -0.43 17.29
CA THR A 338 4.45 0.38 16.44
C THR A 338 3.63 1.28 15.53
N ARG A 339 4.00 2.56 15.46
CA ARG A 339 3.33 3.54 14.60
C ARG A 339 3.38 3.11 13.14
N LEU A 340 2.21 3.03 12.50
CA LEU A 340 2.05 2.71 11.06
C LEU A 340 2.95 1.54 10.61
N ARG A 341 2.86 0.40 11.31
CA ARG A 341 3.78 -0.74 11.11
C ARG A 341 3.99 -1.12 9.65
N CYS A 342 2.92 -1.17 8.87
CA CYS A 342 2.96 -1.56 7.47
C CYS A 342 3.19 -0.35 6.53
N PHE A 343 2.65 0.83 6.86
CA PHE A 343 2.62 1.98 5.94
C PHE A 343 3.90 2.80 6.00
N ASP A 344 4.60 2.93 4.88
CA ASP A 344 5.78 3.78 4.76
C ASP A 344 5.37 5.19 4.30
N LEU A 345 5.42 6.16 5.21
CA LEU A 345 5.06 7.55 4.92
C LEU A 345 5.99 8.23 3.90
N TYR A 346 7.12 7.65 3.49
CA TYR A 346 7.96 8.18 2.41
C TYR A 346 7.72 7.47 1.08
N LYS A 347 7.25 6.23 1.09
CA LYS A 347 6.85 5.52 -0.13
C LYS A 347 5.38 5.73 -0.45
N LEU A 348 4.58 6.15 0.53
CA LEU A 348 3.13 6.31 0.44
C LEU A 348 2.38 5.01 0.11
N HIS A 349 3.01 3.87 0.39
CA HIS A 349 2.39 2.55 0.33
C HIS A 349 2.92 1.68 1.46
N SER A 350 2.30 0.52 1.61
CA SER A 350 2.61 -0.45 2.64
C SER A 350 3.78 -1.36 2.25
N TRP A 351 4.37 -1.99 3.26
CA TRP A 351 5.28 -3.12 3.10
C TRP A 351 4.66 -4.34 3.78
N ALA A 352 4.63 -5.44 3.04
CA ALA A 352 4.10 -6.71 3.48
C ALA A 352 5.13 -7.52 4.26
N GLY A 353 6.38 -7.52 3.79
CA GLY A 353 7.48 -8.22 4.45
C GLY A 353 7.82 -7.63 5.83
N GLY A 354 7.77 -8.47 6.85
CA GLY A 354 8.09 -8.20 8.25
C GLY A 354 9.57 -8.43 8.58
N LEU A 355 9.89 -9.10 9.67
CA LEU A 355 11.26 -9.25 10.18
C LEU A 355 12.18 -10.10 9.31
N THR A 356 11.65 -10.82 8.32
CA THR A 356 12.45 -11.63 7.39
C THR A 356 13.26 -10.73 6.46
N GLU A 357 14.58 -10.93 6.46
CA GLU A 357 15.50 -10.21 5.58
C GLU A 357 15.59 -10.89 4.21
N PHE A 358 15.49 -10.07 3.16
CA PHE A 358 15.72 -10.49 1.78
C PHE A 358 16.80 -9.60 1.15
N ALA A 359 17.57 -10.16 0.22
CA ALA A 359 18.61 -9.42 -0.50
C ALA A 359 18.04 -8.19 -1.26
N ASP A 360 16.81 -8.31 -1.75
CA ASP A 360 16.10 -7.26 -2.49
C ASP A 360 15.35 -6.26 -1.59
N GLY A 361 15.43 -6.44 -0.26
CA GLY A 361 14.76 -5.63 0.75
C GLY A 361 13.31 -6.03 1.05
N ARG A 362 12.52 -5.08 1.52
CA ARG A 362 11.07 -5.20 1.77
C ARG A 362 10.32 -5.40 0.46
N ASN A 363 9.15 -6.02 0.57
CA ASN A 363 8.28 -6.30 -0.57
C ASN A 363 6.80 -6.11 -0.26
N GLN A 364 6.02 -5.94 -1.32
CA GLN A 364 4.55 -5.91 -1.33
C GLN A 364 4.06 -6.57 -2.62
N GLU A 365 3.00 -7.38 -2.54
CA GLU A 365 2.38 -8.06 -3.66
C GLU A 365 0.98 -7.51 -3.89
N SER A 366 0.02 -7.81 -3.01
CA SER A 366 -1.40 -7.42 -3.18
C SER A 366 -1.68 -6.00 -2.70
N THR A 367 -1.66 -5.05 -3.64
CA THR A 367 -2.01 -3.65 -3.31
C THR A 367 -3.49 -3.49 -2.93
N SER A 368 -4.38 -4.29 -3.51
CA SER A 368 -5.82 -4.25 -3.18
C SER A 368 -6.12 -4.72 -1.76
N GLU A 369 -5.34 -5.66 -1.21
CA GLU A 369 -5.48 -6.06 0.20
C GLU A 369 -4.99 -4.98 1.17
N ALA A 370 -3.90 -4.27 0.83
CA ALA A 370 -3.47 -3.09 1.58
C ALA A 370 -4.54 -1.98 1.55
N VAL A 371 -5.12 -1.69 0.37
CA VAL A 371 -6.24 -0.75 0.21
C VAL A 371 -7.43 -1.18 1.07
N ASN A 372 -7.79 -2.47 1.05
CA ASN A 372 -8.85 -3.03 1.88
C ASN A 372 -8.59 -2.81 3.38
N ALA A 373 -7.36 -2.95 3.86
CA ALA A 373 -7.03 -2.77 5.27
C ALA A 373 -7.39 -1.37 5.79
N TYR A 374 -6.93 -0.33 5.09
CA TYR A 374 -7.21 1.07 5.47
C TYR A 374 -8.65 1.48 5.20
N TYR A 375 -9.24 0.97 4.12
CA TYR A 375 -10.66 1.17 3.82
C TYR A 375 -11.54 0.59 4.93
N SER A 376 -11.22 -0.62 5.39
CA SER A 376 -11.91 -1.30 6.48
C SER A 376 -11.76 -0.57 7.82
N ALA A 377 -10.60 0.04 8.08
CA ALA A 377 -10.41 0.88 9.24
C ALA A 377 -11.29 2.14 9.21
N ALA A 378 -11.41 2.79 8.04
CA ALA A 378 -12.31 3.92 7.89
C ALA A 378 -13.79 3.50 8.05
N LEU A 379 -14.20 2.36 7.49
CA LEU A 379 -15.54 1.78 7.74
C LEU A 379 -15.77 1.46 9.22
N MET A 380 -14.75 0.95 9.91
CA MET A 380 -14.80 0.74 11.36
C MET A 380 -15.01 2.07 12.10
N GLY A 381 -14.34 3.14 11.67
CA GLY A 381 -14.57 4.49 12.16
C GLY A 381 -16.03 4.94 11.99
N LEU A 382 -16.63 4.69 10.83
CA LEU A 382 -18.05 4.97 10.58
C LEU A 382 -18.96 4.16 11.53
N ALA A 383 -18.69 2.86 11.71
CA ALA A 383 -19.50 2.00 12.56
C ALA A 383 -19.45 2.38 14.06
N TYR A 384 -18.33 2.95 14.51
CA TYR A 384 -18.14 3.37 15.91
C TYR A 384 -18.31 4.88 16.16
N GLY A 385 -18.60 5.68 15.13
CA GLY A 385 -18.67 7.14 15.23
C GLY A 385 -17.33 7.80 15.53
N ASP A 386 -16.21 7.19 15.11
CA ASP A 386 -14.85 7.70 15.30
C ASP A 386 -14.40 8.46 14.05
N THR A 387 -14.67 9.77 14.02
CA THR A 387 -14.34 10.64 12.87
C THR A 387 -12.85 10.76 12.61
N HIS A 388 -12.01 10.61 13.65
CA HIS A 388 -10.55 10.63 13.48
C HIS A 388 -10.09 9.38 12.72
N LEU A 389 -10.61 8.21 13.11
CA LEU A 389 -10.30 6.97 12.40
C LEU A 389 -10.82 6.99 10.95
N VAL A 390 -12.00 7.57 10.69
CA VAL A 390 -12.50 7.80 9.32
C VAL A 390 -11.49 8.62 8.52
N ALA A 391 -11.10 9.80 9.03
CA ALA A 391 -10.18 10.70 8.34
C ALA A 391 -8.83 10.02 8.02
N VAL A 392 -8.23 9.36 9.02
CA VAL A 392 -6.93 8.71 8.87
C VAL A 392 -7.02 7.50 7.94
N GLY A 393 -8.01 6.63 8.14
CA GLY A 393 -8.23 5.46 7.28
C GLY A 393 -8.44 5.87 5.82
N SER A 394 -9.31 6.85 5.56
CA SER A 394 -9.54 7.37 4.21
C SER A 394 -8.30 8.00 3.59
N THR A 395 -7.48 8.70 4.37
CA THR A 395 -6.22 9.29 3.90
C THR A 395 -5.25 8.20 3.47
N LEU A 396 -5.04 7.18 4.31
CA LEU A 396 -4.12 6.07 3.99
C LEU A 396 -4.65 5.26 2.79
N THR A 397 -5.96 5.04 2.69
CA THR A 397 -6.59 4.43 1.50
C THR A 397 -6.27 5.21 0.23
N ALA A 398 -6.40 6.54 0.23
CA ALA A 398 -6.12 7.36 -0.95
C ALA A 398 -4.64 7.28 -1.38
N LEU A 399 -3.73 7.35 -0.41
CA LEU A 399 -2.29 7.28 -0.68
C LEU A 399 -1.89 5.90 -1.23
N GLU A 400 -2.39 4.82 -0.63
CA GLU A 400 -2.13 3.44 -1.08
C GLU A 400 -2.65 3.22 -2.51
N ILE A 401 -3.83 3.78 -2.85
CA ILE A 401 -4.39 3.75 -4.22
C ILE A 401 -3.47 4.48 -5.20
N HIS A 402 -3.05 5.70 -4.87
CA HIS A 402 -2.15 6.46 -5.75
C HIS A 402 -0.82 5.75 -5.97
N ALA A 403 -0.26 5.15 -4.92
CA ALA A 403 0.96 4.37 -5.02
C ALA A 403 0.78 3.11 -5.88
N ALA A 404 -0.33 2.38 -5.72
CA ALA A 404 -0.64 1.24 -6.57
C ALA A 404 -0.77 1.65 -8.05
N GLN A 405 -1.46 2.75 -8.33
CA GLN A 405 -1.60 3.32 -9.67
C GLN A 405 -0.27 3.81 -10.27
N MET A 406 0.65 4.29 -9.42
CA MET A 406 1.97 4.72 -9.84
C MET A 406 2.88 3.53 -10.16
N TRP A 407 3.04 2.61 -9.22
CA TRP A 407 4.10 1.61 -9.27
C TRP A 407 3.63 0.20 -9.67
N TRP A 408 2.38 -0.19 -9.41
CA TRP A 408 1.89 -1.51 -9.85
C TRP A 408 1.25 -1.46 -11.22
N GLN A 409 0.54 -0.39 -11.56
CA GLN A 409 -0.18 -0.27 -12.83
C GLN A 409 0.76 0.14 -13.96
N VAL A 410 1.32 -0.86 -14.67
CA VAL A 410 2.25 -0.64 -15.79
C VAL A 410 1.47 -0.24 -17.04
N LYS A 411 1.47 1.05 -17.35
CA LYS A 411 0.75 1.62 -18.50
C LYS A 411 1.52 1.38 -19.80
N SER A 412 0.82 1.03 -20.88
CA SER A 412 1.44 0.98 -22.21
C SER A 412 2.01 2.34 -22.58
N GLY A 413 3.26 2.38 -23.07
CA GLY A 413 3.95 3.62 -23.42
C GLY A 413 4.38 4.50 -22.23
N GLY A 414 4.19 4.03 -20.99
CA GLY A 414 4.76 4.68 -19.81
C GLY A 414 6.29 4.69 -19.81
N ASN A 415 6.89 5.63 -19.09
CA ASN A 415 8.34 5.82 -18.99
C ASN A 415 8.92 5.46 -17.61
N LEU A 416 8.09 4.99 -16.68
CA LEU A 416 8.52 4.62 -15.33
C LEU A 416 9.44 3.39 -15.33
N TYR A 417 9.13 2.42 -16.18
CA TYR A 417 9.85 1.15 -16.31
C TYR A 417 10.50 1.04 -17.68
N ASP A 418 11.55 0.21 -17.77
CA ASP A 418 12.21 -0.08 -19.04
C ASP A 418 11.22 -0.59 -20.10
N LYS A 419 11.54 -0.30 -21.36
CA LYS A 419 10.64 -0.57 -22.50
C LYS A 419 10.31 -2.05 -22.63
N ASP A 420 11.27 -2.93 -22.37
CA ASP A 420 11.05 -4.39 -22.43
C ASP A 420 10.09 -4.86 -21.34
N PHE A 421 10.27 -4.36 -20.10
CA PHE A 421 9.36 -4.67 -19.00
C PHE A 421 7.93 -4.17 -19.28
N THR A 422 7.79 -2.95 -19.78
CA THR A 422 6.49 -2.32 -20.12
C THR A 422 5.82 -3.00 -21.32
N LYS A 423 6.60 -3.57 -22.24
CA LYS A 423 6.06 -4.33 -23.38
C LYS A 423 5.44 -5.66 -22.92
N GLU A 424 6.08 -6.34 -21.97
CA GLU A 424 5.67 -7.67 -21.51
C GLU A 424 4.59 -7.64 -20.43
N ASN A 425 4.52 -6.57 -19.64
CA ASN A 425 3.70 -6.48 -18.44
C ASN A 425 2.67 -5.34 -18.50
N ARG A 426 1.51 -5.55 -17.88
CA ARG A 426 0.55 -4.49 -17.53
C ARG A 426 0.43 -4.26 -16.03
N VAL A 427 1.12 -5.09 -15.25
CA VAL A 427 1.09 -5.03 -13.80
C VAL A 427 2.40 -5.57 -13.22
N VAL A 428 2.93 -4.93 -12.17
CA VAL A 428 4.00 -5.52 -11.35
C VAL A 428 3.40 -6.62 -10.49
N GLY A 429 4.06 -7.78 -10.41
CA GLY A 429 3.66 -8.86 -9.50
C GLY A 429 4.03 -8.50 -8.07
N VAL A 430 5.31 -8.72 -7.71
CA VAL A 430 5.86 -8.31 -6.42
C VAL A 430 6.79 -7.11 -6.60
N LEU A 431 6.50 -6.02 -5.91
CA LEU A 431 7.38 -4.86 -5.81
C LEU A 431 8.33 -5.05 -4.63
N TRP A 432 9.61 -4.77 -4.84
CA TRP A 432 10.65 -4.82 -3.81
C TRP A 432 11.35 -3.48 -3.68
N ASN A 433 12.17 -3.27 -2.64
CA ASN A 433 13.02 -2.08 -2.59
C ASN A 433 13.95 -1.98 -3.81
N ASN A 434 14.54 -3.10 -4.23
CA ASN A 434 15.60 -3.11 -5.25
C ASN A 434 15.26 -3.89 -6.52
N LYS A 435 14.05 -4.46 -6.66
CA LYS A 435 13.60 -5.13 -7.89
C LYS A 435 12.10 -4.95 -8.18
N ARG A 436 11.71 -5.34 -9.39
CA ARG A 436 10.30 -5.50 -9.82
C ARG A 436 10.14 -6.89 -10.40
N ASP A 437 9.30 -7.71 -9.75
CA ASP A 437 9.02 -9.06 -10.22
C ASP A 437 7.74 -9.09 -11.06
N SER A 438 7.72 -9.96 -12.07
CA SER A 438 6.51 -10.25 -12.84
C SER A 438 5.76 -11.46 -12.27
N GLY A 439 6.44 -12.34 -11.55
CA GLY A 439 5.82 -13.47 -10.86
C GLY A 439 5.12 -13.04 -9.58
N LEU A 440 4.38 -13.98 -9.02
CA LEU A 440 3.78 -13.93 -7.68
C LEU A 440 4.47 -14.96 -6.79
N TRP A 441 4.25 -14.87 -5.47
CA TRP A 441 4.74 -15.87 -4.53
C TRP A 441 4.26 -17.31 -4.83
N PHE A 442 3.10 -17.44 -5.48
CA PHE A 442 2.45 -18.73 -5.77
C PHE A 442 2.20 -18.99 -7.26
N ALA A 443 2.54 -18.06 -8.15
CA ALA A 443 2.23 -18.17 -9.57
C ALA A 443 3.33 -17.59 -10.45
N PRO A 444 3.67 -18.24 -11.58
CA PRO A 444 4.70 -17.74 -12.48
C PRO A 444 4.16 -16.56 -13.34
N PRO A 445 5.05 -15.80 -14.01
CA PRO A 445 4.68 -14.59 -14.78
C PRO A 445 3.59 -14.80 -15.85
N GLU A 446 3.45 -16.01 -16.39
CA GLU A 446 2.48 -16.36 -17.45
C GLU A 446 1.05 -16.48 -16.92
N TRP A 447 0.86 -16.59 -15.60
CA TRP A 447 -0.46 -16.68 -14.96
C TRP A 447 -1.05 -15.29 -14.76
N LYS A 448 -1.30 -14.61 -15.89
CA LYS A 448 -1.74 -13.22 -15.93
C LYS A 448 -3.06 -12.99 -15.19
N GLU A 449 -3.94 -13.98 -15.19
CA GLU A 449 -5.22 -13.92 -14.46
C GLU A 449 -5.04 -13.92 -12.94
N CYS A 450 -4.02 -14.61 -12.42
CA CYS A 450 -3.63 -14.51 -11.02
C CYS A 450 -3.00 -13.15 -10.73
N ARG A 451 -2.12 -12.67 -11.62
CA ARG A 451 -1.46 -11.36 -11.48
C ARG A 451 -2.43 -10.18 -11.52
N LEU A 452 -3.49 -10.26 -12.33
CA LEU A 452 -4.57 -9.29 -12.32
C LEU A 452 -5.43 -9.45 -11.06
N GLY A 453 -5.88 -10.68 -10.78
CA GLY A 453 -6.79 -10.93 -9.67
C GLY A 453 -6.21 -10.56 -8.31
N ILE A 454 -4.92 -10.79 -8.08
CA ILE A 454 -4.25 -10.46 -6.81
C ILE A 454 -4.18 -8.95 -6.55
N GLN A 455 -4.25 -8.12 -7.60
CA GLN A 455 -4.33 -6.66 -7.48
C GLN A 455 -5.76 -6.13 -7.43
N LEU A 456 -6.78 -7.00 -7.52
CA LEU A 456 -8.19 -6.64 -7.41
C LEU A 456 -8.84 -7.17 -6.13
N LEU A 457 -8.48 -8.38 -5.70
CA LEU A 457 -9.11 -9.01 -4.55
C LEU A 457 -8.74 -8.29 -3.24
N PRO A 458 -9.68 -8.10 -2.30
CA PRO A 458 -11.11 -8.36 -2.43
C PRO A 458 -11.83 -7.30 -3.29
N LEU A 459 -12.86 -7.74 -4.03
CA LEU A 459 -13.69 -6.85 -4.83
C LEU A 459 -14.68 -6.07 -3.94
N LEU A 460 -14.46 -4.76 -3.80
CA LEU A 460 -15.17 -3.86 -2.90
C LEU A 460 -15.58 -2.57 -3.63
N PRO A 461 -16.45 -1.71 -3.06
CA PRO A 461 -16.75 -0.39 -3.63
C PRO A 461 -15.50 0.45 -3.93
N ILE A 462 -14.51 0.41 -3.03
CA ILE A 462 -13.26 1.17 -3.19
C ILE A 462 -12.40 0.70 -4.38
N SER A 463 -12.62 -0.52 -4.90
CA SER A 463 -11.93 -1.02 -6.10
C SER A 463 -12.21 -0.14 -7.33
N GLU A 464 -13.31 0.62 -7.36
CA GLU A 464 -13.57 1.62 -8.41
C GLU A 464 -12.50 2.72 -8.43
N ALA A 465 -12.11 3.22 -7.24
CA ALA A 465 -11.08 4.25 -7.14
C ALA A 465 -9.69 3.70 -7.52
N LEU A 466 -9.40 2.45 -7.15
CA LEU A 466 -8.15 1.77 -7.50
C LEU A 466 -7.99 1.61 -9.03
N PHE A 467 -9.07 1.25 -9.72
CA PHE A 467 -9.12 1.02 -11.17
C PHE A 467 -9.89 2.12 -11.91
N SER A 468 -9.72 3.37 -11.50
CA SER A 468 -10.47 4.52 -12.04
C SER A 468 -10.10 4.89 -13.49
N ASN A 469 -8.92 4.48 -13.96
CA ASN A 469 -8.50 4.70 -15.35
C ASN A 469 -9.02 3.59 -16.27
N VAL A 470 -10.11 3.87 -16.97
CA VAL A 470 -10.80 2.92 -17.86
C VAL A 470 -9.90 2.43 -19.00
N ASP A 471 -9.07 3.30 -19.58
CA ASP A 471 -8.16 2.92 -20.67
C ASP A 471 -7.12 1.90 -20.18
N TYR A 472 -6.53 2.14 -19.01
CA TYR A 472 -5.61 1.19 -18.39
C TYR A 472 -6.30 -0.14 -18.06
N VAL A 473 -7.51 -0.10 -17.52
CA VAL A 473 -8.30 -1.32 -17.23
C VAL A 473 -8.50 -2.14 -18.50
N LYS A 474 -8.86 -1.49 -19.61
CA LYS A 474 -9.04 -2.16 -20.89
C LYS A 474 -7.74 -2.82 -21.37
N GLU A 475 -6.62 -2.11 -21.32
CA GLU A 475 -5.31 -2.68 -21.66
C GLU A 475 -4.94 -3.88 -20.77
N LEU A 476 -5.19 -3.79 -19.47
CA LEU A 476 -4.90 -4.85 -18.51
C LEU A 476 -5.75 -6.11 -18.77
N VAL A 477 -7.04 -5.93 -19.03
CA VAL A 477 -7.96 -7.04 -19.35
C VAL A 477 -7.56 -7.68 -20.68
N GLU A 478 -7.37 -6.90 -21.75
CA GLU A 478 -6.95 -7.40 -23.06
C GLU A 478 -5.63 -8.18 -22.99
N TRP A 479 -4.66 -7.69 -22.20
CA TRP A 479 -3.39 -8.38 -21.97
C TRP A 479 -3.56 -9.72 -21.22
N THR A 480 -4.59 -9.83 -20.38
CA THR A 480 -4.88 -11.00 -19.53
C THR A 480 -5.73 -12.07 -20.23
N LEU A 481 -6.69 -11.66 -21.08
CA LEU A 481 -7.66 -12.56 -21.73
C LEU A 481 -7.04 -13.82 -22.36
N PRO A 482 -5.90 -13.77 -23.09
CA PRO A 482 -5.30 -14.97 -23.66
C PRO A 482 -4.94 -16.05 -22.62
N ALA A 483 -4.58 -15.65 -21.40
CA ALA A 483 -4.20 -16.58 -20.33
C ALA A 483 -5.39 -17.42 -19.84
N LEU A 484 -6.62 -16.96 -20.03
CA LEU A 484 -7.84 -17.68 -19.63
C LEU A 484 -8.08 -18.97 -20.43
N ASN A 485 -7.45 -19.10 -21.61
CA ASN A 485 -7.51 -20.32 -22.43
C ASN A 485 -6.54 -21.41 -21.97
N ARG A 486 -5.67 -21.12 -20.98
CA ARG A 486 -4.73 -22.10 -20.44
C ARG A 486 -5.51 -23.22 -19.71
N PRO A 487 -5.15 -24.51 -19.90
CA PRO A 487 -5.73 -25.59 -19.13
C PRO A 487 -5.53 -25.37 -17.62
N GLY A 488 -6.59 -25.60 -16.83
CA GLY A 488 -6.54 -25.52 -15.37
C GLY A 488 -6.69 -24.12 -14.75
N VAL A 489 -7.03 -23.10 -15.55
CA VAL A 489 -7.35 -21.77 -15.00
C VAL A 489 -8.58 -21.85 -14.09
N GLY A 490 -8.38 -21.47 -12.82
CA GLY A 490 -9.45 -21.45 -11.81
C GLY A 490 -10.55 -20.44 -12.15
N GLU A 491 -11.80 -20.83 -11.95
CA GLU A 491 -12.98 -19.99 -12.21
C GLU A 491 -12.98 -18.71 -11.37
N GLY A 492 -12.47 -18.77 -10.13
CA GLY A 492 -12.33 -17.59 -9.27
C GLY A 492 -11.51 -16.46 -9.88
N TRP A 493 -10.39 -16.80 -10.53
CA TRP A 493 -9.53 -15.83 -11.21
C TRP A 493 -10.22 -15.22 -12.44
N LYS A 494 -10.97 -16.04 -13.20
CA LYS A 494 -11.76 -15.54 -14.35
C LYS A 494 -12.77 -14.48 -13.90
N GLY A 495 -13.42 -14.68 -12.75
CA GLY A 495 -14.37 -13.73 -12.18
C GLY A 495 -13.80 -12.33 -11.98
N PHE A 496 -12.55 -12.21 -11.52
CA PHE A 496 -11.89 -10.91 -11.36
C PHE A 496 -11.55 -10.24 -12.70
N VAL A 497 -11.14 -11.02 -13.72
CA VAL A 497 -10.94 -10.48 -15.07
C VAL A 497 -12.24 -9.94 -15.64
N TYR A 498 -13.34 -10.69 -15.49
CA TYR A 498 -14.67 -10.26 -15.98
C TYR A 498 -15.22 -9.08 -15.17
N ALA A 499 -14.92 -8.97 -13.88
CA ALA A 499 -15.29 -7.81 -13.09
C ALA A 499 -14.66 -6.52 -13.66
N LEU A 500 -13.37 -6.55 -14.02
CA LEU A 500 -12.71 -5.41 -14.67
C LEU A 500 -13.20 -5.17 -16.10
N GLU A 501 -13.48 -6.23 -16.87
CA GLU A 501 -14.11 -6.08 -18.19
C GLU A 501 -15.43 -5.30 -18.11
N GLY A 502 -16.22 -5.54 -17.06
CA GLY A 502 -17.49 -4.86 -16.82
C GLY A 502 -17.41 -3.36 -16.58
N ILE A 503 -16.21 -2.79 -16.39
CA ILE A 503 -16.01 -1.34 -16.32
C ILE A 503 -16.26 -0.70 -17.69
N TYR A 504 -15.96 -1.39 -18.80
CA TYR A 504 -16.09 -0.84 -20.16
C TYR A 504 -16.99 -1.68 -21.10
N ASP A 505 -17.25 -2.95 -20.80
CA ASP A 505 -18.14 -3.83 -21.57
C ASP A 505 -19.00 -4.68 -20.61
N ASN A 506 -20.04 -4.02 -20.08
CA ASN A 506 -20.94 -4.59 -19.08
C ASN A 506 -21.67 -5.85 -19.59
N GLU A 507 -22.17 -5.82 -20.82
CA GLU A 507 -22.97 -6.91 -21.39
C GLU A 507 -22.15 -8.19 -21.62
N SER A 508 -20.92 -8.06 -22.15
CA SER A 508 -20.00 -9.18 -22.33
C SER A 508 -19.63 -9.79 -20.97
N ALA A 509 -19.19 -8.94 -20.03
CA ALA A 509 -18.79 -9.35 -18.69
C ALA A 509 -19.92 -10.08 -17.94
N LEU A 510 -21.13 -9.53 -17.97
CA LEU A 510 -22.30 -10.13 -17.32
C LEU A 510 -22.59 -11.54 -17.83
N ARG A 511 -22.53 -11.74 -19.15
CA ARG A 511 -22.74 -13.06 -19.77
C ARG A 511 -21.68 -14.06 -19.32
N LYS A 512 -20.42 -13.65 -19.25
CA LYS A 512 -19.31 -14.50 -18.80
C LYS A 512 -19.42 -14.85 -17.31
N ILE A 513 -19.79 -13.89 -16.47
CA ILE A 513 -20.00 -14.11 -15.03
C ILE A 513 -21.14 -15.11 -14.78
N ARG A 514 -22.25 -15.01 -15.52
CA ARG A 514 -23.36 -15.98 -15.44
C ARG A 514 -22.95 -17.41 -15.83
N SER A 515 -21.89 -17.55 -16.63
CA SER A 515 -21.36 -18.86 -17.05
C SER A 515 -20.33 -19.46 -16.08
N LEU A 516 -19.90 -18.70 -15.07
CA LEU A 516 -18.95 -19.20 -14.07
C LEU A 516 -19.57 -20.31 -13.23
N SER A 517 -18.75 -21.33 -12.98
CA SER A 517 -19.12 -22.51 -12.18
C SER A 517 -18.51 -22.51 -10.77
N GLY A 518 -17.63 -21.54 -10.48
CA GLY A 518 -17.00 -21.37 -9.18
C GLY A 518 -16.46 -19.94 -9.00
N PHE A 519 -16.09 -19.61 -7.77
CA PHE A 519 -15.63 -18.28 -7.38
C PHE A 519 -14.42 -18.38 -6.45
N ASP A 520 -13.65 -17.30 -6.33
CA ASP A 520 -12.63 -17.16 -5.30
C ASP A 520 -13.28 -17.31 -3.91
N ASP A 521 -12.54 -17.84 -2.94
CA ASP A 521 -13.04 -18.12 -1.60
C ASP A 521 -13.51 -16.86 -0.85
N GLY A 522 -12.90 -15.71 -1.15
CA GLY A 522 -13.30 -14.39 -0.67
C GLY A 522 -14.35 -13.68 -1.53
N ASN A 523 -14.84 -14.30 -2.60
CA ASN A 523 -15.81 -13.69 -3.53
C ASN A 523 -17.07 -14.57 -3.74
N SER A 524 -18.06 -14.03 -4.44
CA SER A 524 -19.34 -14.71 -4.67
C SER A 524 -19.99 -14.27 -5.99
N LEU A 525 -20.95 -15.06 -6.48
CA LEU A 525 -21.78 -14.66 -7.61
C LEU A 525 -22.51 -13.36 -7.29
N THR A 526 -23.08 -13.26 -6.09
CA THR A 526 -23.78 -12.06 -5.61
C THR A 526 -22.93 -10.81 -5.74
N ASN A 527 -21.67 -10.86 -5.31
CA ASN A 527 -20.77 -9.71 -5.36
C ASN A 527 -20.35 -9.35 -6.79
N LEU A 528 -20.15 -10.34 -7.66
CA LEU A 528 -19.86 -10.09 -9.08
C LEU A 528 -21.05 -9.47 -9.81
N LEU A 529 -22.27 -9.97 -9.57
CA LEU A 529 -23.49 -9.38 -10.14
C LEU A 529 -23.71 -7.96 -9.62
N TRP A 530 -23.57 -7.74 -8.31
CA TRP A 530 -23.64 -6.39 -7.73
C TRP A 530 -22.62 -5.45 -8.38
N TRP A 531 -21.37 -5.91 -8.55
CA TRP A 531 -20.31 -5.09 -9.14
C TRP A 531 -20.73 -4.63 -10.53
N ILE A 532 -21.04 -5.57 -11.43
CA ILE A 532 -21.43 -5.27 -12.82
C ILE A 532 -22.67 -4.37 -12.88
N HIS A 533 -23.71 -4.68 -12.11
CA HIS A 533 -24.96 -3.90 -12.14
C HIS A 533 -24.85 -2.53 -11.45
N SER A 534 -23.75 -2.27 -10.75
CA SER A 534 -23.37 -0.95 -10.26
C SER A 534 -22.48 -0.16 -11.22
N ARG A 535 -22.02 -0.77 -12.33
CA ARG A 535 -21.24 -0.11 -13.39
C ARG A 535 -22.13 0.22 -14.58
N GLY A 536 -21.99 1.42 -15.16
CA GLY A 536 -22.69 1.81 -16.39
C GLY A 536 -22.81 3.32 -16.53
N ASP A 537 -23.01 3.77 -17.77
CA ASP A 537 -23.30 5.17 -18.10
C ASP A 537 -24.72 5.57 -17.67
N GLU A 538 -24.88 6.87 -17.41
CA GLU A 538 -26.07 7.53 -16.91
C GLU A 538 -27.32 7.31 -17.80
N GLU A 539 -28.50 7.55 -17.20
CA GLU A 539 -29.88 7.41 -17.74
C GLU A 539 -30.67 6.14 -17.36
N GLY A 540 -30.25 5.42 -16.32
CA GLY A 540 -31.18 4.55 -15.58
C GLY A 540 -31.91 5.35 -14.50
N THR A 541 -33.20 5.10 -14.26
CA THR A 541 -33.83 5.47 -12.98
C THR A 541 -33.13 4.69 -11.87
N TYR A 542 -32.04 5.25 -11.35
CA TYR A 542 -31.45 4.78 -10.11
C TYR A 542 -32.54 4.88 -9.06
N GLY A 543 -32.80 3.77 -8.36
CA GLY A 543 -33.68 3.81 -7.21
C GLY A 543 -33.10 4.84 -6.25
N HIS A 544 -33.71 6.03 -6.20
CA HIS A 544 -33.48 6.97 -5.12
C HIS A 544 -34.07 6.31 -3.87
N GLY A 545 -33.28 5.40 -3.30
CA GLY A 545 -33.38 4.99 -1.92
C GLY A 545 -33.26 6.27 -1.11
N LYS A 546 -34.41 6.89 -0.84
CA LYS A 546 -34.60 7.87 0.22
C LYS A 546 -33.74 7.42 1.38
N HIS A 547 -32.91 8.31 1.89
CA HIS A 547 -32.12 8.17 3.11
C HIS A 547 -32.98 7.66 4.29
N CYS A 548 -33.22 6.36 4.32
CA CYS A 548 -33.88 5.56 5.34
C CYS A 548 -32.75 4.63 5.83
N TRP A 549 -32.01 4.87 6.89
CA TRP A 549 -32.34 5.46 8.18
C TRP A 549 -31.13 6.26 8.72
N PHE A 550 -31.19 7.58 8.73
CA PHE A 550 -30.32 8.42 9.59
C PHE A 550 -31.02 8.83 10.90
N GLY A 551 -32.19 8.28 11.21
CA GLY A 551 -33.06 8.74 12.31
C GLY A 551 -32.99 7.97 13.64
N HIS A 552 -32.21 6.89 13.77
CA HIS A 552 -32.27 6.04 14.98
C HIS A 552 -30.95 5.68 15.68
N TYR A 553 -29.86 6.39 15.39
CA TYR A 553 -28.61 6.24 16.16
C TYR A 553 -27.99 7.57 16.57
N CYS A 554 -28.79 8.41 17.24
CA CYS A 554 -28.29 9.50 18.08
C CYS A 554 -28.98 9.41 19.45
N TYR A 555 -28.35 8.69 20.37
CA TYR A 555 -28.24 8.98 21.81
C TYR A 555 -27.04 8.24 22.39
#